data_AF-A0A955PCB4-F1
#
_entry.id   AF-A0A955PCB4-F1
#
_cell.length_a   1.000
_cell.length_b   1.000
_cell.length_c   1.000
_cell.angle_alpha   90.00
_cell.angle_beta   90.00
_cell.angle_gamma   90.00
#
_symmetry.space_group_name_H-M   'P 1'
#
loop_
_entity.id
_entity.type
_entity.pdbx_description
1 polymer ?
#
loop_
_entity_poly.entity_id
_entity_poly.type
_entity_poly.pdbx_seq_one_letter_code
_entity_poly.pdbx_strand_id
1 'polypeptide(L)'
;AEKVRKRIRLGLSEIRKMDVSVGYTNVATLDIVNSCLGGELLEDPEITNRGRQKLRIFEAFVTSNGTVLEYNSPTYLRVTMNALGKLIGLTQDRETRVRAKTLATRLTIGAALHIHEGTGRLAGPHSRAYQPTVACEDSPERNNLLNWIEEGVVPQWIGAVLDRPKGSYQIFETAARDWNMGLSTYLTPRFAMGVATRGLGEQSNVFMIHANRPESDKPGVVYSRYVVGDKWLGDFYHATDRSMSRNFNEEGDFWGVQNGPRAIGLYKPPALHYQKSAKAVLIWTRRDLIDETWAGDRKVEELPAEVEPGETVVVRIGKAYVGVRPLTFTDLGRNARIRLVEKAGDLVLELPNYQGPKKAFWELEWPGGFFKGHPQCGFYSEVSSVSDYPSGKEFAVKISEGTLTEKTDPPITYSGKESRLWSVDYTRDGQTVGIEVDLMTWTLLRRWTEEGDLGWPMLESPFMRQSASGEIQVGGATLTCGKHPAWLYADSDLELYAVGYLGETAPLSLNLPNGTIRVEAMSAGTLVWNRGKVEIESIDPGVQWKMIQ
;
A
#
# COMPACT_ATOMS: atom_id res chain seq x y z
N ALA A 1 -26.60 36.55 3.46
CA ALA A 1 -25.28 36.29 4.06
C ALA A 1 -25.36 35.73 5.48
N GLU A 2 -26.00 36.43 6.43
CA GLU A 2 -25.92 36.08 7.86
C GLU A 2 -26.48 34.69 8.24
N LYS A 3 -27.64 34.30 7.67
CA LYS A 3 -28.20 32.95 7.89
C LYS A 3 -27.26 31.83 7.44
N VAL A 4 -26.49 32.07 6.37
CA VAL A 4 -25.50 31.10 5.85
C VAL A 4 -24.29 31.04 6.78
N ARG A 5 -23.74 32.18 7.19
CA ARG A 5 -22.64 32.25 8.17
C ARG A 5 -23.00 31.55 9.48
N LYS A 6 -24.22 31.75 10.00
CA LYS A 6 -24.71 31.04 11.19
C LYS A 6 -24.73 29.52 11.00
N ARG A 7 -25.18 29.03 9.83
CA ARG A 7 -25.19 27.58 9.52
C ARG A 7 -23.78 27.01 9.39
N ILE A 8 -22.86 27.75 8.76
CA ILE A 8 -21.45 27.36 8.67
C ILE A 8 -20.85 27.24 10.07
N ARG A 9 -21.05 28.23 10.95
CA ARG A 9 -20.58 28.20 12.34
C ARG A 9 -21.11 26.99 13.11
N LEU A 10 -22.38 26.64 12.94
CA LEU A 10 -22.96 25.42 13.54
C LEU A 10 -22.27 24.15 13.01
N GLY A 11 -22.07 24.04 11.69
CA GLY A 11 -21.36 22.91 11.10
C GLY A 11 -19.93 22.75 11.61
N LEU A 12 -19.18 23.86 11.72
CA LEU A 12 -17.82 23.87 12.25
C LEU A 12 -17.77 23.53 13.74
N SER A 13 -18.78 23.94 14.51
CA SER A 13 -18.95 23.51 15.90
C SER A 13 -19.13 22.00 16.01
N GLU A 14 -19.92 21.37 15.13
CA GLU A 14 -20.07 19.91 15.13
C GLU A 14 -18.79 19.18 14.68
N ILE A 15 -18.08 19.71 13.69
CA ILE A 15 -16.76 19.20 13.28
C ILE A 15 -15.78 19.24 14.46
N ARG A 16 -15.75 20.34 15.21
CA ARG A 16 -14.93 20.46 16.43
C ARG A 16 -15.30 19.42 17.49
N LYS A 17 -16.58 19.09 17.66
CA LYS A 17 -17.04 18.07 18.62
C LYS A 17 -16.69 16.66 18.18
N MET A 18 -16.80 16.35 16.88
CA MET A 18 -16.44 15.04 16.34
C MET A 18 -14.94 14.76 16.45
N ASP A 19 -14.12 15.81 16.27
CA ASP A 19 -12.66 15.80 16.34
C ASP A 19 -11.98 14.53 15.82
N VAL A 20 -12.24 14.22 14.55
CA VAL A 20 -11.78 12.98 13.93
C VAL A 20 -10.25 12.81 14.03
N SER A 21 -9.78 11.60 14.33
CA SER A 21 -8.35 11.28 14.37
C SER A 21 -7.69 11.52 13.01
N VAL A 22 -6.45 12.03 13.03
CA VAL A 22 -5.60 12.21 11.84
C VAL A 22 -5.28 10.90 11.11
N GLY A 23 -5.39 9.75 11.80
CA GLY A 23 -5.30 8.44 11.18
C GLY A 23 -6.43 8.19 10.15
N TYR A 24 -7.61 8.80 10.33
CA TYR A 24 -8.71 8.74 9.37
C TYR A 24 -8.51 9.78 8.25
N THR A 25 -7.34 9.66 7.61
CA THR A 25 -6.70 10.54 6.63
C THR A 25 -7.65 11.45 5.84
N ASN A 26 -8.57 10.89 5.05
CA ASN A 26 -9.45 11.68 4.18
C ASN A 26 -10.40 12.59 4.97
N VAL A 27 -11.04 12.08 6.04
CA VAL A 27 -11.99 12.86 6.86
C VAL A 27 -11.24 13.90 7.68
N ALA A 28 -10.06 13.57 8.20
CA ALA A 28 -9.19 14.54 8.89
C ALA A 28 -8.77 15.68 7.97
N THR A 29 -8.45 15.39 6.71
CA THR A 29 -8.12 16.42 5.71
C THR A 29 -9.33 17.31 5.42
N LEU A 30 -10.54 16.75 5.32
CA LEU A 30 -11.76 17.54 5.16
C LEU A 30 -12.04 18.44 6.38
N ASP A 31 -11.81 17.97 7.60
CA ASP A 31 -11.89 18.80 8.82
C ASP A 31 -10.90 19.97 8.76
N ILE A 32 -9.64 19.70 8.43
CA ILE A 32 -8.60 20.74 8.28
C ILE A 32 -9.05 21.84 7.31
N VAL A 33 -9.48 21.45 6.11
CA VAL A 33 -9.93 22.39 5.06
C VAL A 33 -11.12 23.20 5.54
N ASN A 34 -12.13 22.54 6.11
CA ASN A 34 -13.34 23.21 6.60
C ASN A 34 -13.01 24.18 7.74
N SER A 35 -12.14 23.80 8.67
CA SER A 35 -11.74 24.64 9.79
C SER A 35 -10.90 25.83 9.33
N CYS A 36 -9.90 25.65 8.46
CA CYS A 36 -9.08 26.74 7.93
C CYS A 36 -9.92 27.74 7.13
N LEU A 37 -10.60 27.28 6.08
CA LEU A 37 -11.34 28.17 5.16
C LEU A 37 -12.61 28.72 5.82
N GLY A 38 -13.28 27.91 6.64
CA GLY A 38 -14.47 28.33 7.38
C GLY A 38 -14.14 29.38 8.45
N GLY A 39 -13.00 29.24 9.14
CA GLY A 39 -12.50 30.24 10.08
C GLY A 39 -12.17 31.56 9.39
N GLU A 40 -11.44 31.53 8.27
CA GLU A 40 -11.13 32.71 7.47
C GLU A 40 -12.40 33.41 6.95
N LEU A 41 -13.36 32.65 6.43
CA LEU A 41 -14.64 33.17 5.92
C LEU A 41 -15.51 33.84 7.01
N LEU A 42 -15.44 33.32 8.24
CA LEU A 42 -16.18 33.83 9.38
C LEU A 42 -15.42 34.89 10.18
N GLU A 43 -14.17 35.19 9.79
CA GLU A 43 -13.24 36.06 10.54
C GLU A 43 -13.09 35.59 12.00
N ASP A 44 -13.07 34.27 12.20
CA ASP A 44 -13.01 33.62 13.51
C ASP A 44 -11.60 33.02 13.73
N PRO A 45 -10.73 33.69 14.53
CA PRO A 45 -9.36 33.24 14.73
C PRO A 45 -9.27 31.93 15.50
N GLU A 46 -10.24 31.59 16.36
CA GLU A 46 -10.21 30.32 17.10
C GLU A 46 -10.40 29.14 16.15
N ILE A 47 -11.38 29.23 15.25
CA ILE A 47 -11.66 28.21 14.25
C ILE A 47 -10.48 28.07 13.28
N THR A 48 -9.94 29.21 12.82
CA THR A 48 -8.78 29.25 11.92
C THR A 48 -7.57 28.57 12.56
N ASN A 49 -7.24 28.92 13.81
CA ASN A 49 -6.10 28.37 14.53
C ASN A 49 -6.27 26.87 14.81
N ARG A 50 -7.49 26.40 15.09
CA ARG A 50 -7.78 24.96 15.17
C ARG A 50 -7.41 24.25 13.87
N GLY A 51 -7.87 24.76 12.72
CA GLY A 51 -7.58 24.17 11.42
C GLY A 51 -6.08 24.07 11.14
N ARG A 52 -5.34 25.17 11.39
CA ARG A 52 -3.88 25.23 11.24
C ARG A 52 -3.16 24.25 12.17
N GLN A 53 -3.59 24.16 13.42
CA GLN A 53 -3.03 23.21 14.37
C GLN A 53 -3.29 21.77 13.93
N LYS A 54 -4.49 21.46 13.43
CA LYS A 54 -4.82 20.12 12.96
C LYS A 54 -4.03 19.75 11.69
N LEU A 55 -3.75 20.71 10.80
CA LEU A 55 -2.83 20.51 9.67
C LEU A 55 -1.44 20.11 10.15
N ARG A 56 -0.88 20.81 11.14
CA ARG A 56 0.44 20.46 11.72
C ARG A 56 0.45 19.08 12.38
N ILE A 57 -0.63 18.70 13.07
CA ILE A 57 -0.75 17.36 13.67
C ILE A 57 -0.83 16.29 12.57
N PHE A 58 -1.59 16.53 11.51
CA PHE A 58 -1.66 15.61 10.37
C PHE A 58 -0.32 15.51 9.64
N GLU A 59 0.36 16.63 9.41
CA GLU A 59 1.71 16.69 8.85
C GLU A 59 2.69 15.86 9.70
N ALA A 60 2.71 16.06 11.02
CA ALA A 60 3.57 15.31 11.93
C ALA A 60 3.26 13.80 11.93
N PHE A 61 1.98 13.43 11.79
CA PHE A 61 1.54 12.04 11.71
C PHE A 61 2.04 11.35 10.43
N VAL A 62 1.89 12.02 9.28
CA VAL A 62 2.37 11.51 7.99
C VAL A 62 3.90 11.44 7.97
N THR A 63 4.57 12.47 8.48
CA THR A 63 6.02 12.58 8.38
C THR A 63 6.78 11.75 9.41
N SER A 64 6.16 11.34 10.52
CA SER A 64 6.76 10.40 11.47
C SER A 64 6.82 8.95 10.96
N ASN A 65 5.95 8.59 10.00
CA ASN A 65 5.90 7.26 9.43
C ASN A 65 6.46 7.21 8.01
N GLY A 66 6.04 8.12 7.14
CA GLY A 66 6.41 8.16 5.73
C GLY A 66 5.24 8.54 4.83
N THR A 67 4.07 7.96 5.10
CA THR A 67 2.83 8.20 4.35
C THR A 67 1.59 8.13 5.24
N VAL A 68 0.41 8.31 4.65
CA VAL A 68 -0.90 8.25 5.32
C VAL A 68 -1.35 6.80 5.59
N LEU A 69 -2.26 6.57 6.56
CA LEU A 69 -2.84 5.23 6.76
C LEU A 69 -3.63 4.75 5.54
N GLU A 70 -4.29 5.68 4.85
CA GLU A 70 -4.99 5.41 3.59
C GLU A 70 -4.02 5.36 2.38
N TYR A 71 -2.86 4.73 2.57
CA TYR A 71 -1.81 4.57 1.55
C TYR A 71 -2.31 3.83 0.32
N ASN A 72 -1.75 4.18 -0.85
CA ASN A 72 -2.09 3.63 -2.17
C ASN A 72 -3.59 3.40 -2.42
N SER A 73 -4.47 4.15 -1.74
CA SER A 73 -5.92 4.02 -1.94
C SER A 73 -6.32 4.86 -3.14
N PRO A 74 -6.74 4.27 -4.27
CA PRO A 74 -7.14 5.06 -5.43
C PRO A 74 -8.32 5.98 -5.12
N THR A 75 -9.22 5.52 -4.24
CA THR A 75 -10.41 6.29 -3.84
C THR A 75 -10.05 7.43 -2.90
N TYR A 76 -9.32 7.13 -1.81
CA TYR A 76 -9.13 8.08 -0.73
C TYR A 76 -7.94 9.01 -0.92
N LEU A 77 -6.95 8.64 -1.75
CA LEU A 77 -5.94 9.58 -2.23
C LEU A 77 -6.62 10.73 -2.98
N ARG A 78 -7.58 10.44 -3.87
CA ARG A 78 -8.32 11.47 -4.60
C ARG A 78 -9.10 12.40 -3.68
N VAL A 79 -9.78 11.87 -2.66
CA VAL A 79 -10.51 12.70 -1.69
C VAL A 79 -9.54 13.61 -0.93
N THR A 80 -8.41 13.08 -0.48
CA THR A 80 -7.39 13.80 0.26
C THR A 80 -6.77 14.91 -0.59
N MET A 81 -6.37 14.60 -1.82
CA MET A 81 -5.74 15.57 -2.74
C MET A 81 -6.70 16.67 -3.17
N ASN A 82 -7.97 16.35 -3.44
CA ASN A 82 -8.98 17.37 -3.76
C ASN A 82 -9.24 18.32 -2.57
N ALA A 83 -9.18 17.80 -1.34
CA ALA A 83 -9.32 18.60 -0.13
C ALA A 83 -8.11 19.53 0.05
N LEU A 84 -6.88 19.00 -0.06
CA LEU A 84 -5.65 19.80 0.00
C LEU A 84 -5.59 20.86 -1.11
N GLY A 85 -5.97 20.51 -2.35
CA GLY A 85 -6.02 21.44 -3.47
C GLY A 85 -6.95 22.64 -3.21
N LYS A 86 -8.13 22.41 -2.60
CA LYS A 86 -9.01 23.49 -2.17
C LYS A 86 -8.36 24.40 -1.12
N LEU A 87 -7.67 23.83 -0.14
CA LEU A 87 -6.95 24.63 0.85
C LEU A 87 -5.85 25.46 0.20
N ILE A 88 -5.04 24.84 -0.66
CA ILE A 88 -3.94 25.48 -1.39
C ILE A 88 -4.46 26.62 -2.27
N GLY A 89 -5.62 26.47 -2.92
CA GLY A 89 -6.18 27.51 -3.79
C GLY A 89 -6.85 28.66 -3.04
N LEU A 90 -7.47 28.40 -1.88
CA LEU A 90 -8.41 29.36 -1.27
C LEU A 90 -7.93 30.02 0.02
N THR A 91 -7.02 29.41 0.79
CA THR A 91 -6.54 30.01 2.05
C THR A 91 -5.89 31.36 1.78
N GLN A 92 -6.02 32.32 2.69
CA GLN A 92 -5.26 33.58 2.65
C GLN A 92 -3.93 33.50 3.41
N ASP A 93 -3.71 32.42 4.16
CA ASP A 93 -2.53 32.22 4.98
C ASP A 93 -1.39 31.54 4.21
N ARG A 94 -0.27 32.26 4.03
CA ARG A 94 0.91 31.76 3.30
C ARG A 94 1.47 30.49 3.92
N GLU A 95 1.59 30.43 5.24
CA GLU A 95 2.16 29.27 5.93
C GLU A 95 1.33 28.01 5.68
N THR A 96 0.01 28.11 5.89
CA THR A 96 -0.96 27.03 5.62
C THR A 96 -0.86 26.56 4.17
N ARG A 97 -0.77 27.49 3.21
CA ARG A 97 -0.65 27.16 1.78
C ARG A 97 0.61 26.35 1.48
N VAL A 98 1.78 26.81 1.94
CA VAL A 98 3.07 26.15 1.65
C VAL A 98 3.15 24.78 2.33
N ARG A 99 2.69 24.64 3.58
CA ARG A 99 2.62 23.34 4.27
C ARG A 99 1.73 22.35 3.54
N ALA A 100 0.51 22.78 3.19
CA ALA A 100 -0.44 21.95 2.45
C ALA A 100 0.13 21.52 1.09
N LYS A 101 0.79 22.42 0.36
CA LYS A 101 1.41 22.13 -0.94
C LYS A 101 2.63 21.21 -0.83
N THR A 102 3.46 21.38 0.21
CA THR A 102 4.61 20.49 0.48
C THR A 102 4.13 19.06 0.79
N LEU A 103 3.08 18.94 1.60
CA LEU A 103 2.45 17.65 1.92
C LEU A 103 1.78 17.01 0.68
N ALA A 104 1.00 17.78 -0.07
CA ALA A 104 0.37 17.33 -1.31
C ALA A 104 1.40 16.84 -2.35
N THR A 105 2.51 17.57 -2.48
CA THR A 105 3.65 17.19 -3.32
C THR A 105 4.24 15.85 -2.88
N ARG A 106 4.50 15.67 -1.57
CA ARG A 106 5.02 14.40 -1.04
C ARG A 106 4.10 13.21 -1.31
N LEU A 107 2.80 13.35 -1.04
CA LEU A 107 1.83 12.27 -1.29
C LEU A 107 1.76 11.92 -2.79
N THR A 108 1.85 12.93 -3.66
CA THR A 108 1.77 12.74 -5.10
C THR A 108 3.01 12.09 -5.70
N ILE A 109 4.22 12.43 -5.22
CA ILE A 109 5.45 11.75 -5.67
C ILE A 109 5.39 10.27 -5.27
N GLY A 110 4.95 9.96 -4.04
CA GLY A 110 4.75 8.58 -3.60
C GLY A 110 3.81 7.83 -4.55
N ALA A 111 2.63 8.41 -4.82
CA ALA A 111 1.68 7.83 -5.77
C ALA A 111 2.27 7.67 -7.17
N ALA A 112 3.00 8.68 -7.69
CA ALA A 112 3.63 8.63 -9.00
C ALA A 112 4.66 7.50 -9.11
N LEU A 113 5.42 7.23 -8.05
CA LEU A 113 6.35 6.10 -7.97
C LEU A 113 5.63 4.75 -7.93
N HIS A 114 4.40 4.69 -7.42
CA HIS A 114 3.56 3.48 -7.43
C HIS A 114 2.68 3.32 -8.68
N ILE A 115 2.57 4.32 -9.56
CA ILE A 115 1.87 4.15 -10.85
C ILE A 115 2.66 3.16 -11.73
N HIS A 116 2.01 2.07 -12.12
CA HIS A 116 2.55 1.14 -13.10
C HIS A 116 2.42 1.74 -14.50
N GLU A 117 3.56 1.90 -15.19
CA GLU A 117 3.66 2.58 -16.47
C GLU A 117 2.71 1.98 -17.52
N GLY A 118 2.73 0.64 -17.66
CA GLY A 118 1.99 -0.02 -18.74
C GLY A 118 0.47 -0.05 -18.57
N THR A 119 -0.04 0.03 -17.33
CA THR A 119 -1.49 0.01 -17.06
C THR A 119 -2.04 1.37 -16.65
N GLY A 120 -1.18 2.32 -16.29
CA GLY A 120 -1.57 3.59 -15.66
C GLY A 120 -2.22 3.44 -14.28
N ARG A 121 -2.25 2.22 -13.72
CA ARG A 121 -2.89 1.94 -12.43
C ARG A 121 -1.98 2.26 -11.27
N LEU A 122 -2.59 2.71 -10.18
CA LEU A 122 -1.91 2.76 -8.89
C LEU A 122 -1.72 1.33 -8.39
N ALA A 123 -0.47 0.87 -8.41
CA ALA A 123 -0.16 -0.49 -7.98
C ALA A 123 -0.57 -0.71 -6.53
N GLY A 124 -1.01 -1.93 -6.23
CA GLY A 124 -1.27 -2.32 -4.85
C GLY A 124 0.03 -2.41 -4.03
N PRO A 125 -0.08 -2.72 -2.73
CA PRO A 125 -1.32 -3.01 -2.01
C PRO A 125 -2.18 -1.75 -1.83
N HIS A 126 -3.49 -1.88 -1.71
CA HIS A 126 -4.38 -0.76 -1.40
C HIS A 126 -4.87 -0.88 0.04
N SER A 127 -4.60 0.10 0.89
CA SER A 127 -5.12 0.09 2.27
C SER A 127 -6.66 0.09 2.30
N ARG A 128 -7.27 0.74 1.31
CA ARG A 128 -8.72 0.79 1.11
C ARG A 128 -9.04 0.92 -0.37
N ALA A 129 -9.85 0.03 -0.92
CA ALA A 129 -10.44 0.21 -2.25
C ALA A 129 -11.78 -0.52 -2.35
N TYR A 130 -12.67 0.00 -3.20
CA TYR A 130 -13.92 -0.69 -3.57
C TYR A 130 -13.67 -1.65 -4.73
N GLN A 131 -14.51 -2.68 -4.85
CA GLN A 131 -14.36 -3.72 -5.85
C GLN A 131 -14.30 -3.19 -7.30
N PRO A 132 -15.11 -2.20 -7.73
CA PRO A 132 -14.96 -1.60 -9.06
C PRO A 132 -13.56 -1.04 -9.34
N THR A 133 -12.95 -0.42 -8.34
CA THR A 133 -11.57 0.09 -8.44
C THR A 133 -10.55 -1.06 -8.51
N VAL A 134 -10.72 -2.08 -7.66
CA VAL A 134 -9.86 -3.28 -7.66
C VAL A 134 -9.93 -4.00 -9.01
N ALA A 135 -11.13 -4.16 -9.56
CA ALA A 135 -11.38 -4.75 -10.88
C ALA A 135 -11.07 -3.81 -12.05
N CYS A 136 -10.51 -2.62 -11.78
CA CYS A 136 -10.09 -1.65 -12.79
C CYS A 136 -11.23 -1.21 -13.73
N GLU A 137 -12.44 -1.00 -13.18
CA GLU A 137 -13.62 -0.53 -13.92
C GLU A 137 -13.58 0.97 -14.23
N ASP A 138 -12.96 1.76 -13.35
CA ASP A 138 -12.79 3.21 -13.53
C ASP A 138 -11.60 3.54 -14.44
N SER A 139 -11.48 4.81 -14.86
CA SER A 139 -10.29 5.30 -15.57
C SER A 139 -8.99 5.10 -14.76
N PRO A 140 -7.83 4.92 -15.43
CA PRO A 140 -6.54 4.75 -14.75
C PRO A 140 -6.21 5.89 -13.78
N GLU A 141 -5.62 5.55 -12.63
CA GLU A 141 -5.30 6.52 -11.58
C GLU A 141 -4.26 7.55 -12.01
N ARG A 142 -3.42 7.22 -13.02
CA ARG A 142 -2.52 8.17 -13.69
C ARG A 142 -3.24 9.47 -14.08
N ASN A 143 -4.50 9.38 -14.52
CA ASN A 143 -5.27 10.54 -14.95
C ASN A 143 -5.55 11.51 -13.79
N ASN A 144 -5.72 10.99 -12.56
CA ASN A 144 -5.90 11.86 -11.39
C ASN A 144 -4.66 12.72 -11.13
N LEU A 145 -3.46 12.15 -11.28
CA LEU A 145 -2.20 12.87 -11.08
C LEU A 145 -2.00 13.95 -12.15
N LEU A 146 -2.31 13.62 -13.42
CA LEU A 146 -2.27 14.58 -14.52
C LEU A 146 -3.22 15.75 -14.28
N ASN A 147 -4.44 15.48 -13.81
CA ASN A 147 -5.41 16.52 -13.48
C ASN A 147 -4.89 17.43 -12.34
N TRP A 148 -4.29 16.87 -11.28
CA TRP A 148 -3.73 17.69 -10.19
C TRP A 148 -2.57 18.57 -10.64
N ILE A 149 -1.79 18.13 -11.63
CA ILE A 149 -0.74 18.93 -12.26
C ILE A 149 -1.38 20.07 -13.06
N GLU A 150 -2.36 19.77 -13.91
CA GLU A 150 -3.06 20.77 -14.74
C GLU A 150 -3.77 21.84 -13.89
N GLU A 151 -4.43 21.43 -12.81
CA GLU A 151 -5.11 22.31 -11.86
C GLU A 151 -4.14 23.11 -10.97
N GLY A 152 -2.83 22.85 -11.04
CA GLY A 152 -1.82 23.51 -10.23
C GLY A 152 -1.86 23.14 -8.74
N VAL A 153 -2.53 22.05 -8.38
CA VAL A 153 -2.53 21.49 -7.01
C VAL A 153 -1.13 21.03 -6.62
N VAL A 154 -0.38 20.50 -7.59
CA VAL A 154 0.99 20.04 -7.42
C VAL A 154 1.92 20.62 -8.50
N PRO A 155 3.24 20.64 -8.27
CA PRO A 155 4.20 21.18 -9.23
C PRO A 155 4.24 20.42 -10.58
N GLN A 156 4.50 21.15 -11.65
CA GLN A 156 4.56 20.62 -13.03
C GLN A 156 5.62 19.53 -13.23
N TRP A 157 6.74 19.60 -12.49
CA TRP A 157 7.83 18.62 -12.62
C TRP A 157 7.43 17.20 -12.21
N ILE A 158 6.33 17.02 -11.46
CA ILE A 158 5.78 15.68 -11.15
C ILE A 158 5.40 14.93 -12.43
N GLY A 159 5.01 15.65 -13.50
CA GLY A 159 4.77 15.04 -14.81
C GLY A 159 5.99 14.27 -15.32
N ALA A 160 7.20 14.81 -15.16
CA ALA A 160 8.43 14.13 -15.55
C ALA A 160 8.68 12.85 -14.73
N VAL A 161 8.35 12.85 -13.43
CA VAL A 161 8.43 11.66 -12.57
C VAL A 161 7.47 10.56 -13.05
N LEU A 162 6.28 10.97 -13.51
CA LEU A 162 5.22 10.08 -13.98
C LEU A 162 5.50 9.50 -15.38
N ASP A 163 6.11 10.29 -16.26
CA ASP A 163 6.49 9.94 -17.63
C ASP A 163 7.85 9.24 -17.73
N ARG A 164 8.63 9.24 -16.65
CA ARG A 164 9.91 8.54 -16.58
C ARG A 164 9.75 7.08 -17.04
N PRO A 165 10.52 6.60 -18.04
CA PRO A 165 10.57 5.19 -18.39
C PRO A 165 11.02 4.37 -17.18
N LYS A 166 10.18 3.44 -16.74
CA LYS A 166 10.45 2.65 -15.54
C LYS A 166 11.05 1.32 -15.95
N GLY A 167 12.37 1.20 -15.74
CA GLY A 167 12.98 -0.12 -15.57
C GLY A 167 12.38 -0.86 -14.36
N SER A 168 12.89 -2.03 -14.02
CA SER A 168 12.42 -2.73 -12.82
C SER A 168 12.95 -2.07 -11.55
N TYR A 169 12.09 -1.79 -10.57
CA TYR A 169 12.50 -1.30 -9.26
C TYR A 169 11.51 -1.66 -8.17
N GLN A 170 11.96 -1.58 -6.92
CA GLN A 170 11.13 -1.73 -5.74
C GLN A 170 11.06 -0.44 -4.95
N ILE A 171 9.92 -0.20 -4.33
CA ILE A 171 9.68 0.88 -3.39
C ILE A 171 9.10 0.30 -2.10
N PHE A 172 9.57 0.82 -0.96
CA PHE A 172 9.08 0.50 0.38
C PHE A 172 8.63 1.77 1.08
N GLU A 173 7.50 1.72 1.79
CA GLU A 173 7.00 2.81 2.62
C GLU A 173 6.42 2.29 3.94
N THR A 174 6.45 3.13 4.97
CA THR A 174 5.79 2.86 6.26
C THR A 174 4.63 3.83 6.46
N ALA A 175 3.44 3.29 6.68
CA ALA A 175 2.24 4.07 6.95
C ALA A 175 1.96 4.22 8.45
N ALA A 176 2.29 3.20 9.25
CA ALA A 176 2.28 3.26 10.71
C ALA A 176 3.25 2.26 11.33
N ARG A 177 4.38 2.75 11.86
CA ARG A 177 5.41 1.92 12.49
C ARG A 177 4.88 1.19 13.72
N ASP A 178 4.16 1.89 14.60
CA ASP A 178 3.63 1.33 15.84
C ASP A 178 2.59 0.22 15.60
N TRP A 179 2.03 0.15 14.39
CA TRP A 179 1.05 -0.86 13.99
C TRP A 179 1.66 -1.96 13.12
N ASN A 180 2.97 -1.92 12.88
CA ASN A 180 3.69 -2.76 11.91
C ASN A 180 3.06 -2.69 10.51
N MET A 181 2.68 -1.48 10.08
CA MET A 181 1.99 -1.26 8.81
C MET A 181 2.91 -0.58 7.81
N GLY A 182 3.50 -1.40 6.94
CA GLY A 182 4.29 -0.98 5.80
C GLY A 182 3.70 -1.53 4.51
N LEU A 183 4.23 -1.06 3.39
CA LEU A 183 3.88 -1.51 2.06
C LEU A 183 5.13 -1.58 1.20
N SER A 184 5.11 -2.50 0.25
CA SER A 184 6.10 -2.60 -0.80
C SER A 184 5.43 -2.79 -2.14
N THR A 185 6.05 -2.26 -3.18
CA THR A 185 5.64 -2.48 -4.56
C THR A 185 6.87 -2.69 -5.41
N TYR A 186 6.86 -3.75 -6.21
CA TYR A 186 7.83 -4.03 -7.26
C TYR A 186 7.18 -3.76 -8.61
N LEU A 187 7.80 -2.89 -9.40
CA LEU A 187 7.30 -2.47 -10.70
C LEU A 187 8.26 -2.93 -11.79
N THR A 188 7.70 -3.32 -12.93
CA THR A 188 8.40 -3.59 -14.19
C THR A 188 7.60 -2.93 -15.33
N PRO A 189 8.10 -2.89 -16.58
CA PRO A 189 7.30 -2.47 -17.72
C PRO A 189 6.09 -3.39 -18.03
N ARG A 190 6.00 -4.58 -17.42
CA ARG A 190 5.04 -5.64 -17.80
C ARG A 190 4.00 -5.92 -16.72
N PHE A 191 4.40 -5.80 -15.47
CA PHE A 191 3.56 -5.98 -14.31
C PHE A 191 4.06 -5.15 -13.11
N ALA A 192 3.18 -4.97 -12.15
CA ALA A 192 3.52 -4.53 -10.81
C ALA A 192 2.93 -5.52 -9.78
N MET A 193 3.68 -5.81 -8.72
CA MET A 193 3.25 -6.60 -7.58
C MET A 193 3.45 -5.79 -6.31
N GLY A 194 2.45 -5.73 -5.45
CA GLY A 194 2.62 -5.12 -4.14
C GLY A 194 1.97 -5.89 -3.00
N VAL A 195 2.60 -5.75 -1.84
CA VAL A 195 2.29 -6.45 -0.60
C VAL A 195 2.30 -5.47 0.55
N ALA A 196 1.23 -5.48 1.35
CA ALA A 196 1.19 -4.77 2.63
C ALA A 196 1.72 -5.70 3.72
N THR A 197 2.40 -5.14 4.71
CA THR A 197 2.74 -5.94 5.89
C THR A 197 1.47 -6.39 6.61
N ARG A 198 0.41 -5.58 6.64
CA ARG A 198 -0.93 -5.93 7.15
C ARG A 198 -2.02 -5.05 6.53
N GLY A 199 -3.27 -5.48 6.64
CA GLY A 199 -4.44 -4.67 6.29
C GLY A 199 -4.76 -3.58 7.31
N LEU A 200 -5.40 -2.49 6.85
CA LEU A 200 -5.94 -1.41 7.69
C LEU A 200 -7.35 -1.76 8.22
N GLY A 201 -8.11 -2.54 7.45
CA GLY A 201 -9.48 -2.96 7.76
C GLY A 201 -10.12 -3.70 6.60
N GLU A 202 -11.44 -3.87 6.62
CA GLU A 202 -12.18 -4.76 5.71
C GLU A 202 -12.06 -4.38 4.22
N GLN A 203 -11.76 -3.14 3.87
CA GLN A 203 -11.58 -2.69 2.49
C GLN A 203 -10.14 -2.85 1.97
N SER A 204 -9.27 -3.50 2.74
CA SER A 204 -7.86 -3.66 2.38
C SER A 204 -7.67 -4.65 1.25
N ASN A 205 -6.65 -4.39 0.44
CA ASN A 205 -6.14 -5.28 -0.59
C ASN A 205 -4.65 -5.49 -0.32
N VAL A 206 -4.36 -6.48 0.51
CA VAL A 206 -3.04 -6.68 1.14
C VAL A 206 -2.00 -7.33 0.22
N PHE A 207 -2.44 -8.04 -0.81
CA PHE A 207 -1.60 -8.58 -1.88
C PHE A 207 -2.30 -8.31 -3.21
N MET A 208 -1.60 -7.68 -4.15
CA MET A 208 -2.15 -7.36 -5.46
C MET A 208 -1.09 -7.41 -6.56
N ILE A 209 -1.52 -7.81 -7.75
CA ILE A 209 -0.74 -7.77 -8.98
C ILE A 209 -1.55 -7.08 -10.07
N HIS A 210 -0.93 -6.18 -10.81
CA HIS A 210 -1.45 -5.61 -12.05
C HIS A 210 -0.53 -6.03 -13.20
N ALA A 211 -1.07 -6.54 -14.28
CA ALA A 211 -0.31 -6.93 -15.46
C ALA A 211 -0.88 -6.29 -16.73
N ASN A 212 0.00 -5.94 -17.66
CA ASN A 212 -0.42 -5.50 -18.98
C ASN A 212 -1.13 -6.62 -19.73
N ARG A 213 -2.32 -6.33 -20.25
CA ARG A 213 -3.10 -7.24 -21.09
C ARG A 213 -3.40 -6.54 -22.43
N PRO A 214 -2.53 -6.67 -23.44
CA PRO A 214 -2.67 -5.94 -24.71
C PRO A 214 -4.00 -6.16 -25.45
N GLU A 215 -4.58 -7.35 -25.28
CA GLU A 215 -5.84 -7.75 -25.93
C GLU A 215 -7.09 -7.23 -25.20
N SER A 216 -6.93 -6.37 -24.18
CA SER A 216 -8.02 -5.90 -23.31
C SER A 216 -7.81 -4.44 -22.94
N ASP A 217 -8.92 -3.70 -22.84
CA ASP A 217 -8.96 -2.34 -22.31
C ASP A 217 -8.66 -2.29 -20.79
N LYS A 218 -8.91 -3.41 -20.11
CA LYS A 218 -8.61 -3.61 -18.69
C LYS A 218 -7.34 -4.42 -18.46
N PRO A 219 -6.51 -4.04 -17.46
CA PRO A 219 -5.34 -4.83 -17.08
C PRO A 219 -5.74 -6.18 -16.47
N GLY A 220 -4.79 -7.12 -16.44
CA GLY A 220 -4.94 -8.31 -15.61
C GLY A 220 -4.76 -7.92 -14.14
N VAL A 221 -5.67 -8.36 -13.27
CA VAL A 221 -5.58 -8.12 -11.82
C VAL A 221 -5.62 -9.43 -11.07
N VAL A 222 -4.69 -9.58 -10.12
CA VAL A 222 -4.71 -10.62 -9.10
C VAL A 222 -4.75 -9.99 -7.72
N TYR A 223 -5.53 -10.53 -6.80
CA TYR A 223 -5.50 -10.12 -5.41
C TYR A 223 -5.91 -11.25 -4.47
N SER A 224 -5.57 -11.11 -3.18
CA SER A 224 -5.97 -12.06 -2.15
C SER A 224 -7.11 -11.53 -1.27
N ARG A 225 -7.84 -12.46 -0.67
CA ARG A 225 -8.81 -12.24 0.42
C ARG A 225 -8.80 -13.43 1.36
N TYR A 226 -9.18 -13.23 2.61
CA TYR A 226 -9.77 -14.28 3.41
C TYR A 226 -11.30 -14.18 3.38
N VAL A 227 -11.98 -15.30 3.16
CA VAL A 227 -13.43 -15.41 2.98
C VAL A 227 -14.00 -16.41 3.97
N VAL A 228 -15.10 -16.01 4.62
CA VAL A 228 -15.82 -16.84 5.59
C VAL A 228 -17.25 -17.09 5.12
N GLY A 229 -17.70 -18.34 5.23
CA GLY A 229 -19.08 -18.72 4.90
C GLY A 229 -19.42 -18.63 3.40
N ASP A 230 -18.41 -18.69 2.53
CA ASP A 230 -18.49 -18.55 1.06
C ASP A 230 -18.98 -17.18 0.58
N LYS A 231 -18.99 -16.17 1.47
CA LYS A 231 -19.39 -14.80 1.13
C LYS A 231 -18.59 -14.26 -0.05
N TRP A 232 -19.22 -13.39 -0.83
CA TRP A 232 -18.64 -12.82 -2.05
C TRP A 232 -19.13 -11.39 -2.26
N LEU A 233 -18.72 -10.78 -3.38
CA LEU A 233 -19.27 -9.50 -3.82
C LEU A 233 -20.80 -9.59 -3.89
N GLY A 234 -21.49 -8.66 -3.24
CA GLY A 234 -22.96 -8.67 -3.09
C GLY A 234 -23.45 -9.08 -1.71
N ASP A 235 -22.60 -9.67 -0.86
CA ASP A 235 -23.00 -10.13 0.49
C ASP A 235 -22.71 -9.11 1.59
N PHE A 236 -22.02 -8.01 1.29
CA PHE A 236 -21.50 -7.05 2.27
C PHE A 236 -22.17 -5.68 2.14
N TYR A 237 -23.01 -5.31 3.11
CA TYR A 237 -23.60 -3.97 3.18
C TYR A 237 -22.62 -2.96 3.77
N HIS A 238 -22.46 -1.80 3.13
CA HIS A 238 -21.65 -0.71 3.66
C HIS A 238 -22.47 0.56 3.92
N ALA A 239 -22.40 1.09 5.14
CA ALA A 239 -23.31 2.16 5.58
C ALA A 239 -23.14 3.49 4.82
N THR A 240 -21.94 3.81 4.36
CA THR A 240 -21.67 5.10 3.68
C THR A 240 -22.21 5.14 2.26
N ASP A 241 -22.25 4.01 1.56
CA ASP A 241 -22.78 3.93 0.19
C ASP A 241 -24.18 3.33 0.10
N ARG A 242 -24.67 2.79 1.22
CA ARG A 242 -26.00 2.21 1.37
C ARG A 242 -26.26 1.12 0.32
N SER A 243 -25.22 0.36 -0.03
CA SER A 243 -25.26 -0.68 -1.06
C SER A 243 -24.51 -1.93 -0.63
N MET A 244 -24.78 -3.04 -1.32
CA MET A 244 -23.99 -4.28 -1.25
C MET A 244 -23.10 -4.50 -2.48
N SER A 245 -23.18 -3.59 -3.45
CA SER A 245 -22.70 -3.83 -4.82
C SER A 245 -21.20 -3.63 -5.04
N ARG A 246 -20.50 -3.02 -4.08
CA ARG A 246 -19.12 -2.52 -4.29
C ARG A 246 -18.10 -3.01 -3.27
N ASN A 247 -18.54 -3.74 -2.25
CA ASN A 247 -17.68 -4.16 -1.15
C ASN A 247 -17.46 -5.66 -1.23
N PHE A 248 -16.18 -6.03 -1.34
CA PHE A 248 -15.75 -7.39 -1.17
C PHE A 248 -14.64 -7.41 -0.13
N ASN A 249 -15.05 -7.74 1.09
CA ASN A 249 -14.27 -7.48 2.29
C ASN A 249 -13.12 -8.48 2.44
N GLU A 250 -11.99 -7.99 2.95
CA GLU A 250 -10.97 -8.77 3.62
C GLU A 250 -11.48 -9.12 5.02
N GLU A 251 -11.81 -10.39 5.24
CA GLU A 251 -12.36 -10.85 6.52
C GLU A 251 -11.27 -11.37 7.48
N GLY A 252 -10.07 -11.64 6.98
CA GLY A 252 -8.98 -12.22 7.76
C GLY A 252 -7.96 -11.18 8.18
N ASP A 253 -7.10 -11.58 9.13
CA ASP A 253 -5.91 -10.80 9.47
C ASP A 253 -4.73 -11.33 8.66
N PHE A 254 -3.91 -10.42 8.14
CA PHE A 254 -2.82 -10.72 7.22
C PHE A 254 -1.47 -10.22 7.74
N TRP A 255 -0.43 -11.02 7.52
CA TRP A 255 0.96 -10.63 7.59
C TRP A 255 1.68 -10.91 6.27
N GLY A 256 2.38 -9.91 5.73
CA GLY A 256 3.04 -9.99 4.42
C GLY A 256 4.49 -9.54 4.42
N VAL A 257 5.27 -10.10 3.51
CA VAL A 257 6.63 -9.70 3.18
C VAL A 257 6.88 -9.85 1.68
N GLN A 258 7.74 -9.00 1.11
CA GLN A 258 8.09 -9.01 -0.31
C GLN A 258 9.57 -8.69 -0.51
N ASN A 259 10.19 -9.40 -1.45
CA ASN A 259 11.51 -9.08 -2.00
C ASN A 259 11.43 -9.14 -3.53
N GLY A 260 11.49 -7.97 -4.19
CA GLY A 260 11.28 -7.83 -5.62
C GLY A 260 10.00 -8.53 -6.10
N PRO A 261 10.09 -9.47 -7.06
CA PRO A 261 8.95 -10.19 -7.59
C PRO A 261 8.44 -11.34 -6.70
N ARG A 262 9.03 -11.57 -5.51
CA ARG A 262 8.70 -12.68 -4.60
C ARG A 262 8.01 -12.18 -3.34
N ALA A 263 7.02 -12.91 -2.86
CA ALA A 263 6.26 -12.56 -1.67
C ALA A 263 5.83 -13.78 -0.86
N ILE A 264 5.65 -13.58 0.44
CA ILE A 264 4.96 -14.52 1.33
C ILE A 264 3.79 -13.78 1.98
N GLY A 265 2.62 -14.39 1.96
CA GLY A 265 1.41 -13.91 2.62
C GLY A 265 0.88 -14.95 3.60
N LEU A 266 0.70 -14.53 4.85
CA LEU A 266 0.18 -15.36 5.94
C LEU A 266 -1.16 -14.79 6.41
N TYR A 267 -2.15 -15.64 6.52
CA TYR A 267 -3.49 -15.34 7.00
C TYR A 267 -3.80 -16.09 8.28
N LYS A 268 -4.61 -15.45 9.13
CA LYS A 268 -5.49 -16.16 10.05
C LYS A 268 -6.95 -15.82 9.75
N PRO A 269 -7.89 -16.75 10.02
CA PRO A 269 -9.30 -16.43 10.00
C PRO A 269 -9.67 -15.37 11.07
N PRO A 270 -10.78 -14.64 10.89
CA PRO A 270 -11.42 -13.92 11.98
C PRO A 270 -11.99 -14.91 13.00
N ALA A 271 -12.65 -14.40 14.04
CA ALA A 271 -13.41 -15.25 14.96
C ALA A 271 -14.45 -16.09 14.19
N LEU A 272 -14.20 -17.41 14.11
CA LEU A 272 -15.07 -18.36 13.42
C LEU A 272 -16.19 -18.77 14.37
N HIS A 273 -17.30 -18.01 14.37
CA HIS A 273 -18.53 -18.41 15.05
C HIS A 273 -19.18 -19.61 14.35
N TYR A 274 -20.48 -19.58 14.04
CA TYR A 274 -21.13 -20.65 13.29
C TYR A 274 -20.87 -20.51 11.77
N GLN A 275 -19.89 -21.25 11.24
CA GLN A 275 -19.47 -21.14 9.85
C GLN A 275 -19.49 -22.47 9.09
N LYS A 276 -19.69 -22.38 7.77
CA LYS A 276 -19.66 -23.53 6.84
C LYS A 276 -18.37 -23.60 6.02
N SER A 277 -17.63 -22.49 5.91
CA SER A 277 -16.33 -22.43 5.27
C SER A 277 -15.48 -21.30 5.84
N ALA A 278 -14.16 -21.45 5.74
CA ALA A 278 -13.16 -20.45 6.06
C ALA A 278 -11.93 -20.72 5.19
N LYS A 279 -11.53 -19.76 4.36
CA LYS A 279 -10.48 -19.95 3.35
C LYS A 279 -9.80 -18.65 2.96
N ALA A 280 -8.49 -18.68 2.77
CA ALA A 280 -7.83 -17.68 1.95
C ALA A 280 -8.11 -18.00 0.46
N VAL A 281 -8.21 -16.96 -0.35
CA VAL A 281 -8.41 -17.08 -1.80
C VAL A 281 -7.46 -16.14 -2.53
N LEU A 282 -6.91 -16.62 -3.65
CA LEU A 282 -6.25 -15.78 -4.64
C LEU A 282 -7.10 -15.74 -5.90
N ILE A 283 -7.33 -14.54 -6.41
CA ILE A 283 -8.38 -14.28 -7.40
C ILE A 283 -7.74 -13.62 -8.60
N TRP A 284 -7.83 -14.28 -9.76
CA TRP A 284 -7.49 -13.69 -11.05
C TRP A 284 -8.77 -13.24 -11.73
N THR A 285 -8.86 -11.93 -11.93
CA THR A 285 -10.03 -11.31 -12.53
C THR A 285 -10.21 -11.73 -14.00
N ARG A 286 -11.47 -11.95 -14.40
CA ARG A 286 -11.86 -12.30 -15.78
C ARG A 286 -11.23 -13.61 -16.27
N ARG A 287 -11.79 -14.73 -15.80
CA ARG A 287 -11.40 -16.09 -16.21
C ARG A 287 -11.42 -16.27 -17.74
N ASP A 288 -12.37 -15.63 -18.41
CA ASP A 288 -12.48 -15.63 -19.87
C ASP A 288 -11.27 -15.01 -20.60
N LEU A 289 -10.44 -14.24 -19.88
CA LEU A 289 -9.22 -13.59 -20.38
C LEU A 289 -7.93 -14.19 -19.80
N ILE A 290 -7.99 -15.40 -19.24
CA ILE A 290 -6.81 -16.13 -18.75
C ILE A 290 -6.24 -16.99 -19.88
N ASP A 291 -4.95 -16.80 -20.16
CA ASP A 291 -4.29 -17.43 -21.31
C ASP A 291 -3.93 -18.91 -21.03
N GLU A 292 -3.41 -19.20 -19.83
CA GLU A 292 -3.04 -20.56 -19.41
C GLU A 292 -3.07 -20.68 -17.89
N THR A 293 -3.33 -21.91 -17.42
CA THR A 293 -3.32 -22.29 -16.00
C THR A 293 -2.65 -23.65 -15.85
N TRP A 294 -1.73 -23.75 -14.90
CA TRP A 294 -0.97 -24.95 -14.58
C TRP A 294 -1.03 -25.23 -13.08
N ALA A 295 -1.05 -26.50 -12.71
CA ALA A 295 -0.81 -27.00 -11.35
C ALA A 295 0.31 -28.03 -11.43
N GLY A 296 1.49 -27.67 -10.92
CA GLY A 296 2.71 -28.46 -11.16
C GLY A 296 3.03 -28.53 -12.66
N ASP A 297 3.15 -29.74 -13.18
CA ASP A 297 3.39 -30.01 -14.60
C ASP A 297 2.12 -30.24 -15.43
N ARG A 298 0.96 -30.23 -14.77
CA ARG A 298 -0.36 -30.49 -15.36
C ARG A 298 -1.03 -29.20 -15.78
N LYS A 299 -1.44 -29.14 -17.06
CA LYS A 299 -2.29 -28.06 -17.57
C LYS A 299 -3.72 -28.22 -17.05
N VAL A 300 -4.31 -27.14 -16.57
CA VAL A 300 -5.68 -27.12 -16.05
C VAL A 300 -6.63 -26.61 -17.13
N GLU A 301 -7.39 -27.53 -17.74
CA GLU A 301 -8.34 -27.20 -18.81
C GLU A 301 -9.79 -27.08 -18.30
N GLU A 302 -10.14 -27.80 -17.24
CA GLU A 302 -11.49 -27.83 -16.66
C GLU A 302 -11.49 -27.40 -15.18
N LEU A 303 -12.63 -26.88 -14.72
CA LEU A 303 -12.86 -26.46 -13.35
C LEU A 303 -14.14 -27.11 -12.77
N PRO A 304 -14.19 -27.43 -11.47
CA PRO A 304 -13.12 -27.25 -10.49
C PRO A 304 -11.96 -28.24 -10.70
N ALA A 305 -10.74 -27.81 -10.39
CA ALA A 305 -9.55 -28.66 -10.43
C ALA A 305 -8.88 -28.71 -9.07
N GLU A 306 -8.52 -29.90 -8.60
CA GLU A 306 -7.76 -30.05 -7.36
C GLU A 306 -6.29 -29.69 -7.57
N VAL A 307 -5.65 -29.21 -6.51
CA VAL A 307 -4.22 -28.90 -6.46
C VAL A 307 -3.64 -29.69 -5.30
N GLU A 308 -2.63 -30.52 -5.57
CA GLU A 308 -2.01 -31.35 -4.55
C GLU A 308 -1.10 -30.51 -3.63
N PRO A 309 -0.97 -30.88 -2.34
CA PRO A 309 -0.06 -30.19 -1.44
C PRO A 309 1.37 -30.10 -1.99
N GLY A 310 1.91 -28.88 -2.02
CA GLY A 310 3.26 -28.61 -2.53
C GLY A 310 3.33 -28.29 -4.03
N GLU A 311 2.27 -28.51 -4.81
CA GLU A 311 2.21 -28.06 -6.21
C GLU A 311 2.26 -26.53 -6.31
N THR A 312 2.99 -26.05 -7.32
CA THR A 312 2.95 -24.63 -7.69
C THR A 312 1.87 -24.42 -8.75
N VAL A 313 0.94 -23.52 -8.47
CA VAL A 313 -0.06 -23.06 -9.44
C VAL A 313 0.53 -21.88 -10.22
N VAL A 314 0.51 -21.94 -11.54
CA VAL A 314 0.91 -20.80 -12.39
C VAL A 314 -0.24 -20.41 -13.29
N VAL A 315 -0.58 -19.13 -13.26
CA VAL A 315 -1.59 -18.53 -14.14
C VAL A 315 -0.94 -17.43 -14.96
N ARG A 316 -1.18 -17.43 -16.26
CA ARG A 316 -0.79 -16.32 -17.13
C ARG A 316 -1.91 -15.31 -17.23
N ILE A 317 -1.56 -14.04 -17.01
CA ILE A 317 -2.45 -12.90 -17.23
C ILE A 317 -1.76 -11.88 -18.14
N GLY A 318 -2.04 -11.98 -19.45
CA GLY A 318 -1.46 -11.08 -20.44
C GLY A 318 0.05 -11.27 -20.54
N LYS A 319 0.82 -10.25 -20.11
CA LYS A 319 2.30 -10.21 -20.19
C LYS A 319 3.01 -10.75 -18.94
N ALA A 320 2.29 -11.30 -17.97
CA ALA A 320 2.88 -11.82 -16.73
C ALA A 320 2.44 -13.27 -16.41
N TYR A 321 3.37 -14.02 -15.84
CA TYR A 321 3.12 -15.25 -15.12
C TYR A 321 3.01 -14.97 -13.63
N VAL A 322 1.97 -15.48 -12.98
CA VAL A 322 1.77 -15.42 -11.53
C VAL A 322 1.81 -16.82 -10.98
N GLY A 323 2.88 -17.13 -10.26
CA GLY A 323 3.09 -18.39 -9.56
C GLY A 323 2.67 -18.28 -8.10
N VAL A 324 2.00 -19.31 -7.60
CA VAL A 324 1.54 -19.41 -6.22
C VAL A 324 1.83 -20.82 -5.73
N ARG A 325 2.57 -20.92 -4.64
CA ARG A 325 2.81 -22.18 -3.93
C ARG A 325 2.08 -22.12 -2.59
N PRO A 326 0.99 -22.88 -2.40
CA PRO A 326 0.30 -22.97 -1.13
C PRO A 326 1.24 -23.44 -0.01
N LEU A 327 1.15 -22.80 1.16
CA LEU A 327 1.83 -23.26 2.37
C LEU A 327 0.98 -24.30 3.11
N THR A 328 1.55 -24.90 4.15
CA THR A 328 0.78 -25.74 5.08
C THR A 328 -0.33 -24.91 5.71
N PHE A 329 -1.53 -25.48 5.76
CA PHE A 329 -2.68 -24.87 6.43
C PHE A 329 -3.23 -25.78 7.51
N THR A 330 -3.87 -25.19 8.52
CA THR A 330 -4.57 -25.95 9.56
C THR A 330 -5.93 -26.42 9.02
N ASP A 331 -6.11 -27.73 8.85
CA ASP A 331 -7.42 -28.33 8.55
C ASP A 331 -8.28 -28.41 9.82
N LEU A 332 -9.41 -27.70 9.83
CA LEU A 332 -10.34 -27.63 10.95
C LEU A 332 -11.41 -28.72 10.94
N GLY A 333 -11.17 -29.82 10.21
CA GLY A 333 -11.75 -31.14 10.49
C GLY A 333 -12.53 -31.77 9.36
N ARG A 334 -12.21 -31.49 8.09
CA ARG A 334 -12.94 -32.08 6.94
C ARG A 334 -12.09 -32.43 5.72
N ASN A 335 -10.78 -32.64 5.86
CA ASN A 335 -9.85 -32.90 4.75
C ASN A 335 -10.04 -31.85 3.65
N ALA A 336 -9.97 -30.58 4.05
CA ALA A 336 -10.19 -29.47 3.15
C ALA A 336 -9.14 -29.51 2.02
N ARG A 337 -9.58 -29.49 0.76
CA ARG A 337 -8.71 -29.62 -0.42
C ARG A 337 -8.46 -28.27 -1.06
N ILE A 338 -7.23 -28.02 -1.48
CA ILE A 338 -6.89 -26.87 -2.32
C ILE A 338 -7.49 -27.08 -3.71
N ARG A 339 -8.16 -26.06 -4.25
CA ARG A 339 -8.83 -26.15 -5.55
C ARG A 339 -8.74 -24.86 -6.33
N LEU A 340 -8.67 -24.99 -7.65
CA LEU A 340 -9.03 -23.95 -8.60
C LEU A 340 -10.50 -24.08 -8.93
N VAL A 341 -11.24 -22.96 -8.87
CA VAL A 341 -12.66 -22.89 -9.19
C VAL A 341 -12.95 -21.63 -10.01
N GLU A 342 -14.06 -21.63 -10.72
CA GLU A 342 -14.61 -20.40 -11.29
C GLU A 342 -15.67 -19.86 -10.34
N LYS A 343 -15.57 -18.58 -9.99
CA LYS A 343 -16.56 -17.92 -9.14
C LYS A 343 -16.85 -16.52 -9.67
N ALA A 344 -18.11 -16.28 -10.04
CA ALA A 344 -18.58 -15.01 -10.57
C ALA A 344 -17.76 -14.48 -11.77
N GLY A 345 -17.29 -15.37 -12.64
CA GLY A 345 -16.48 -15.02 -13.81
C GLY A 345 -14.98 -14.83 -13.54
N ASP A 346 -14.52 -15.05 -12.30
CA ASP A 346 -13.11 -15.00 -11.92
C ASP A 346 -12.55 -16.41 -11.68
N LEU A 347 -11.24 -16.59 -11.90
CA LEU A 347 -10.52 -17.78 -11.49
C LEU A 347 -10.08 -17.61 -10.04
N VAL A 348 -10.39 -18.59 -9.20
CA VAL A 348 -10.11 -18.53 -7.77
C VAL A 348 -9.33 -19.77 -7.33
N LEU A 349 -8.16 -19.56 -6.73
CA LEU A 349 -7.45 -20.58 -5.97
C LEU A 349 -7.93 -20.52 -4.52
N GLU A 350 -8.61 -21.56 -4.05
CA GLU A 350 -9.09 -21.68 -2.68
C GLU A 350 -8.08 -22.42 -1.80
N LEU A 351 -7.68 -21.79 -0.70
CA LEU A 351 -6.80 -22.34 0.36
C LEU A 351 -7.62 -22.53 1.64
N PRO A 352 -8.31 -23.67 1.82
CA PRO A 352 -9.32 -23.78 2.87
C PRO A 352 -8.75 -24.23 4.21
N ASN A 353 -9.08 -23.51 5.29
CA ASN A 353 -9.00 -24.06 6.65
C ASN A 353 -10.21 -24.92 6.98
N TYR A 354 -11.38 -24.62 6.40
CA TYR A 354 -12.60 -25.39 6.63
C TYR A 354 -13.54 -25.37 5.43
N GLN A 355 -14.18 -26.51 5.15
CA GLN A 355 -15.29 -26.63 4.20
C GLN A 355 -16.23 -27.77 4.63
N GLY A 356 -17.47 -27.47 4.99
CA GLY A 356 -18.54 -28.46 5.17
C GLY A 356 -19.72 -27.95 6.02
N PRO A 357 -20.56 -28.84 6.59
CA PRO A 357 -21.71 -28.45 7.40
C PRO A 357 -21.40 -27.39 8.46
N LYS A 358 -22.34 -26.47 8.63
CA LYS A 358 -22.22 -25.35 9.57
C LYS A 358 -21.94 -25.87 10.99
N LYS A 359 -20.83 -25.43 11.61
CA LYS A 359 -20.48 -25.73 12.99
C LYS A 359 -19.93 -24.47 13.69
N ALA A 360 -19.93 -24.49 15.03
CA ALA A 360 -19.17 -23.54 15.84
C ALA A 360 -17.71 -24.00 15.97
N PHE A 361 -16.79 -23.04 16.14
CA PHE A 361 -15.36 -23.29 16.42
C PHE A 361 -14.99 -22.76 17.81
N TRP A 362 -15.71 -23.23 18.84
CA TRP A 362 -15.49 -22.82 20.23
C TRP A 362 -14.06 -23.13 20.71
N GLU A 363 -13.40 -24.11 20.10
CA GLU A 363 -12.01 -24.47 20.37
C GLU A 363 -11.00 -23.39 19.93
N LEU A 364 -11.41 -22.45 19.07
CA LEU A 364 -10.59 -21.34 18.57
C LEU A 364 -10.87 -20.01 19.29
N GLU A 365 -11.73 -19.99 20.31
CA GLU A 365 -12.03 -18.77 21.06
C GLU A 365 -10.80 -18.30 21.85
N TRP A 366 -10.46 -17.02 21.67
CA TRP A 366 -9.36 -16.35 22.36
C TRP A 366 -9.89 -15.31 23.35
N PRO A 367 -9.40 -15.29 24.60
CA PRO A 367 -8.60 -16.32 25.26
C PRO A 367 -9.46 -17.52 25.68
N GLY A 368 -9.00 -18.76 25.49
CA GLY A 368 -9.79 -19.95 25.79
C GLY A 368 -8.94 -21.15 26.20
N GLY A 369 -9.47 -22.00 27.10
CA GLY A 369 -8.77 -23.18 27.64
C GLY A 369 -8.49 -24.30 26.64
N PHE A 370 -8.92 -24.15 25.38
CA PHE A 370 -8.67 -25.08 24.27
C PHE A 370 -7.83 -24.46 23.15
N PHE A 371 -7.53 -23.16 23.25
CA PHE A 371 -6.85 -22.42 22.21
C PHE A 371 -5.39 -22.85 22.09
N LYS A 372 -4.96 -23.20 20.87
CA LYS A 372 -3.60 -23.69 20.56
C LYS A 372 -2.87 -22.84 19.52
N GLY A 373 -3.27 -21.57 19.42
CA GLY A 373 -2.86 -20.66 18.37
C GLY A 373 -3.86 -20.60 17.23
N HIS A 374 -3.79 -19.51 16.48
CA HIS A 374 -4.62 -19.25 15.32
C HIS A 374 -4.34 -20.27 14.20
N PRO A 375 -5.38 -20.66 13.42
CA PRO A 375 -5.21 -21.52 12.26
C PRO A 375 -4.28 -20.91 11.22
N GLN A 376 -3.34 -21.71 10.72
CA GLN A 376 -2.39 -21.32 9.69
C GLN A 376 -3.05 -21.39 8.32
N CYS A 377 -2.83 -20.38 7.48
CA CYS A 377 -3.18 -20.39 6.07
C CYS A 377 -2.28 -19.40 5.35
N GLY A 378 -1.63 -19.78 4.25
CA GLY A 378 -0.71 -18.86 3.59
C GLY A 378 -0.23 -19.36 2.25
N PHE A 379 0.54 -18.53 1.59
CA PHE A 379 1.10 -18.81 0.28
C PHE A 379 2.43 -18.11 0.08
N TYR A 380 3.29 -18.73 -0.71
CA TYR A 380 4.37 -18.07 -1.42
C TYR A 380 3.88 -17.66 -2.81
N SER A 381 4.28 -16.49 -3.32
CA SER A 381 4.01 -16.08 -4.69
C SER A 381 5.24 -15.47 -5.36
N GLU A 382 5.36 -15.72 -6.67
CA GLU A 382 6.37 -15.12 -7.53
C GLU A 382 5.75 -14.68 -8.86
N VAL A 383 6.17 -13.52 -9.38
CA VAL A 383 5.69 -12.99 -10.65
C VAL A 383 6.85 -12.79 -11.63
N SER A 384 6.64 -13.16 -12.89
CA SER A 384 7.64 -12.97 -13.95
C SER A 384 7.00 -12.49 -15.24
N SER A 385 7.80 -11.89 -16.13
CA SER A 385 7.35 -11.57 -17.49
C SER A 385 7.24 -12.86 -18.30
N VAL A 386 6.25 -12.92 -19.20
CA VAL A 386 6.09 -14.07 -20.11
C VAL A 386 7.27 -14.24 -21.09
N SER A 387 8.12 -13.23 -21.24
CA SER A 387 9.35 -13.30 -22.04
C SER A 387 10.45 -14.10 -21.37
N ASP A 388 10.39 -14.29 -20.05
CA ASP A 388 11.49 -14.85 -19.26
C ASP A 388 11.39 -16.39 -19.20
N TYR A 389 10.21 -16.94 -19.51
CA TYR A 389 9.93 -18.37 -19.48
C TYR A 389 9.13 -18.80 -20.72
N PRO A 390 9.46 -19.96 -21.34
CA PRO A 390 8.74 -20.44 -22.52
C PRO A 390 7.27 -20.78 -22.29
N SER A 391 6.91 -21.15 -21.05
CA SER A 391 5.53 -21.49 -20.65
C SER A 391 5.32 -21.33 -19.15
N GLY A 392 4.06 -21.34 -18.72
CA GLY A 392 3.72 -21.36 -17.29
C GLY A 392 4.24 -22.60 -16.55
N LYS A 393 4.33 -23.74 -17.26
CA LYS A 393 4.92 -24.98 -16.72
C LYS A 393 6.40 -24.80 -16.35
N GLU A 394 7.20 -24.22 -17.24
CA GLU A 394 8.63 -24.01 -16.98
C GLU A 394 8.85 -23.03 -15.81
N PHE A 395 7.97 -22.03 -15.69
CA PHE A 395 7.99 -21.15 -14.53
C PHE A 395 7.61 -21.88 -13.23
N ALA A 396 6.63 -22.79 -13.26
CA ALA A 396 6.26 -23.62 -12.11
C ALA A 396 7.41 -24.52 -11.66
N VAL A 397 8.14 -25.13 -12.61
CA VAL A 397 9.37 -25.89 -12.34
C VAL A 397 10.41 -24.98 -11.69
N LYS A 398 10.64 -23.79 -12.24
CA LYS A 398 11.63 -22.85 -11.70
C LYS A 398 11.32 -22.42 -10.26
N ILE A 399 10.05 -22.19 -9.92
CA ILE A 399 9.64 -21.94 -8.53
C ILE A 399 9.94 -23.15 -7.64
N SER A 400 9.70 -24.35 -8.15
CA SER A 400 9.88 -25.60 -7.40
C SER A 400 11.35 -25.97 -7.17
N GLU A 401 12.30 -25.43 -7.96
CA GLU A 401 13.74 -25.55 -7.72
C GLU A 401 14.21 -24.81 -6.46
N GLY A 402 13.45 -23.83 -5.99
CA GLY A 402 13.78 -23.08 -4.77
C GLY A 402 13.47 -23.86 -3.50
N THR A 403 14.22 -23.57 -2.45
CA THR A 403 14.01 -24.16 -1.12
C THR A 403 12.95 -23.34 -0.39
N LEU A 404 11.76 -23.93 -0.19
CA LEU A 404 10.73 -23.41 0.70
C LEU A 404 10.88 -24.12 2.06
N THR A 405 11.27 -23.37 3.09
CA THR A 405 11.37 -23.88 4.45
C THR A 405 10.16 -23.40 5.24
N GLU A 406 9.45 -24.33 5.87
CA GLU A 406 8.34 -24.03 6.77
C GLU A 406 8.57 -24.75 8.10
N LYS A 407 8.61 -23.97 9.18
CA LYS A 407 8.76 -24.48 10.54
C LYS A 407 7.63 -23.94 11.41
N THR A 408 6.89 -24.86 12.04
CA THR A 408 5.85 -24.51 13.00
C THR A 408 6.08 -25.25 14.30
N ASP A 409 6.05 -24.52 15.41
CA ASP A 409 6.11 -25.13 16.73
C ASP A 409 4.86 -25.98 17.02
N PRO A 410 5.01 -27.09 17.77
CA PRO A 410 3.91 -27.98 18.06
C PRO A 410 2.77 -27.25 18.81
N PRO A 411 1.51 -27.65 18.61
CA PRO A 411 0.38 -27.02 19.26
C PRO A 411 0.42 -27.25 20.78
N ILE A 412 0.36 -26.16 21.55
CA ILE A 412 0.32 -26.13 23.02
C ILE A 412 -0.93 -25.38 23.47
N THR A 413 -1.58 -25.77 24.56
CA THR A 413 -2.74 -25.03 25.07
C THR A 413 -2.28 -23.72 25.73
N TYR A 414 -2.90 -22.60 25.36
CA TYR A 414 -2.57 -21.30 25.92
C TYR A 414 -2.97 -21.18 27.40
N SER A 415 -2.00 -20.87 28.26
CA SER A 415 -2.20 -20.61 29.70
C SER A 415 -1.89 -19.16 30.09
N GLY A 416 -1.48 -18.32 29.13
CA GLY A 416 -1.30 -16.87 29.31
C GLY A 416 0.08 -16.33 28.95
N LYS A 417 1.05 -17.20 28.62
CA LYS A 417 2.46 -16.80 28.41
C LYS A 417 3.15 -17.49 27.24
N GLU A 418 2.52 -18.48 26.65
CA GLU A 418 3.06 -19.29 25.58
C GLU A 418 3.10 -18.50 24.26
N SER A 419 4.12 -18.79 23.46
CA SER A 419 4.20 -18.41 22.06
C SER A 419 4.26 -19.68 21.22
N ARG A 420 3.86 -19.58 19.95
CA ARG A 420 3.93 -20.68 18.98
C ARG A 420 4.42 -20.14 17.65
N LEU A 421 5.70 -20.35 17.35
CA LEU A 421 6.33 -19.81 16.15
C LEU A 421 5.76 -20.47 14.89
N TRP A 422 5.50 -19.64 13.87
CA TRP A 422 5.43 -20.05 12.47
C TRP A 422 6.45 -19.24 11.67
N SER A 423 7.47 -19.91 11.16
CA SER A 423 8.57 -19.35 10.38
C SER A 423 8.51 -19.92 8.96
N VAL A 424 8.51 -19.04 7.97
CA VAL A 424 8.44 -19.40 6.55
C VAL A 424 9.48 -18.60 5.78
N ASP A 425 10.28 -19.26 4.97
CA ASP A 425 11.15 -18.61 4.00
C ASP A 425 11.23 -19.36 2.68
N TYR A 426 11.50 -18.61 1.62
CA TYR A 426 11.82 -19.13 0.31
C TYR A 426 13.15 -18.58 -0.16
N THR A 427 14.05 -19.47 -0.60
CA THR A 427 15.37 -19.12 -1.12
C THR A 427 15.61 -19.76 -2.49
N ARG A 428 15.98 -18.93 -3.47
CA ARG A 428 16.43 -19.37 -4.81
C ARG A 428 17.38 -18.35 -5.41
N ASP A 429 18.43 -18.81 -6.07
CA ASP A 429 19.41 -17.97 -6.78
C ASP A 429 20.07 -16.90 -5.88
N GLY A 430 20.34 -17.24 -4.62
CA GLY A 430 20.96 -16.33 -3.63
C GLY A 430 20.03 -15.25 -3.07
N GLN A 431 18.76 -15.22 -3.49
CA GLN A 431 17.74 -14.30 -2.98
C GLN A 431 16.78 -15.02 -2.03
N THR A 432 16.48 -14.37 -0.91
CA THR A 432 15.62 -14.91 0.15
C THR A 432 14.48 -13.94 0.44
N VAL A 433 13.32 -14.49 0.81
CA VAL A 433 12.23 -13.74 1.44
C VAL A 433 11.69 -14.59 2.59
N GLY A 434 11.56 -14.00 3.77
CA GLY A 434 11.08 -14.74 4.94
C GLY A 434 10.31 -13.90 5.95
N ILE A 435 9.47 -14.58 6.71
CA ILE A 435 8.57 -13.99 7.71
C ILE A 435 8.34 -14.95 8.89
N GLU A 436 8.23 -14.38 10.09
CA GLU A 436 7.90 -15.09 11.32
C GLU A 436 6.73 -14.43 12.04
N VAL A 437 5.78 -15.25 12.48
CA VAL A 437 4.64 -14.83 13.29
C VAL A 437 4.48 -15.73 14.50
N ASP A 438 4.01 -15.15 15.61
CA ASP A 438 3.51 -15.91 16.74
C ASP A 438 2.03 -16.26 16.51
N LEU A 439 1.74 -17.55 16.36
CA LEU A 439 0.37 -18.03 16.17
C LEU A 439 -0.51 -17.83 17.40
N MET A 440 0.06 -17.68 18.61
CA MET A 440 -0.76 -17.43 19.81
C MET A 440 -1.39 -16.05 19.79
N THR A 441 -0.57 -15.03 19.62
CA THR A 441 -1.02 -13.63 19.66
C THR A 441 -1.29 -13.03 18.28
N TRP A 442 -0.97 -13.76 17.20
CA TRP A 442 -0.91 -13.25 15.83
C TRP A 442 -0.01 -12.03 15.66
N THR A 443 1.11 -12.02 16.36
CA THR A 443 2.09 -10.91 16.32
C THR A 443 3.16 -11.19 15.28
N LEU A 444 3.48 -10.19 14.45
CA LEU A 444 4.64 -10.22 13.58
C LEU A 444 5.93 -10.20 14.41
N LEU A 445 6.78 -11.21 14.26
CA LEU A 445 8.05 -11.33 14.98
C LEU A 445 9.21 -10.83 14.14
N ARG A 446 9.25 -11.22 12.86
CA ARG A 446 10.39 -10.94 11.97
C ARG A 446 9.99 -10.92 10.51
N ARG A 447 10.71 -10.14 9.70
CA ARG A 447 10.71 -10.16 8.23
C ARG A 447 12.15 -9.99 7.76
N TRP A 448 12.57 -10.71 6.74
CA TRP A 448 13.95 -10.62 6.24
C TRP A 448 14.08 -10.93 4.75
N THR A 449 15.22 -10.52 4.20
CA THR A 449 15.73 -10.89 2.88
C THR A 449 17.16 -11.44 3.02
N GLU A 450 17.83 -11.70 1.91
CA GLU A 450 19.26 -12.00 1.87
C GLU A 450 20.13 -10.89 2.48
N GLU A 451 19.64 -9.65 2.54
CA GLU A 451 20.36 -8.50 3.13
C GLU A 451 20.22 -8.43 4.66
N GLY A 452 19.34 -9.26 5.24
CA GLY A 452 19.06 -9.31 6.68
C GLY A 452 17.65 -8.86 7.05
N ASP A 453 17.49 -8.38 8.29
CA ASP A 453 16.18 -8.01 8.83
C ASP A 453 15.65 -6.73 8.18
N LEU A 454 14.38 -6.78 7.77
CA LEU A 454 13.71 -5.63 7.14
C LEU A 454 13.26 -4.63 8.20
N GLY A 455 13.73 -3.39 8.05
CA GLY A 455 13.33 -2.25 8.87
C GLY A 455 11.97 -1.63 8.51
N TRP A 456 11.80 -0.40 8.95
CA TRP A 456 10.61 0.43 8.73
C TRP A 456 11.01 1.78 8.10
N PRO A 457 11.53 1.78 6.86
CA PRO A 457 11.90 3.02 6.20
C PRO A 457 10.67 3.89 5.97
N MET A 458 10.84 5.22 6.03
CA MET A 458 9.73 6.13 5.75
C MET A 458 9.29 6.01 4.29
N LEU A 459 10.25 6.18 3.39
CA LEU A 459 10.17 5.81 1.99
C LEU A 459 11.58 5.46 1.51
N GLU A 460 11.74 4.35 0.82
CA GLU A 460 12.97 3.97 0.14
C GLU A 460 12.68 3.43 -1.26
N SER A 461 13.38 3.97 -2.25
CA SER A 461 13.41 3.54 -3.65
C SER A 461 14.72 3.98 -4.29
N PRO A 462 15.04 3.53 -5.52
CA PRO A 462 16.24 4.02 -6.23
C PRO A 462 16.25 5.53 -6.52
N PHE A 463 15.08 6.17 -6.55
CA PHE A 463 14.93 7.59 -6.95
C PHE A 463 14.57 8.51 -5.79
N MET A 464 14.07 7.96 -4.68
CA MET A 464 13.58 8.76 -3.58
C MET A 464 13.86 8.09 -2.23
N ARG A 465 14.26 8.91 -1.26
CA ARG A 465 14.29 8.53 0.15
C ARG A 465 13.64 9.60 1.02
N GLN A 466 13.04 9.16 2.13
CA GLN A 466 12.55 10.02 3.20
C GLN A 466 13.16 9.57 4.53
N SER A 467 13.58 10.54 5.35
CA SER A 467 14.17 10.27 6.67
C SER A 467 14.06 11.52 7.56
N ALA A 468 14.24 11.33 8.87
CA ALA A 468 14.44 12.40 9.84
C ALA A 468 15.86 12.44 10.43
N SER A 469 16.82 11.73 9.81
CA SER A 469 18.22 11.62 10.26
C SER A 469 19.02 12.92 10.15
N GLY A 470 18.59 13.86 9.31
CA GLY A 470 19.35 15.05 8.94
C GLY A 470 20.31 14.84 7.76
N GLU A 471 20.42 13.61 7.24
CA GLU A 471 21.19 13.29 6.04
C GLU A 471 20.47 12.23 5.21
N ILE A 472 20.27 12.51 3.90
CA ILE A 472 19.58 11.64 2.96
C ILE A 472 20.41 11.53 1.69
N GLN A 473 20.71 10.30 1.26
CA GLN A 473 21.45 10.04 0.02
C GLN A 473 20.63 9.15 -0.91
N VAL A 474 20.44 9.57 -2.16
CA VAL A 474 19.75 8.80 -3.21
C VAL A 474 20.09 9.37 -4.59
N GLY A 475 20.11 8.54 -5.64
CA GLY A 475 20.31 8.99 -7.02
C GLY A 475 21.59 9.82 -7.25
N GLY A 476 22.66 9.53 -6.50
CA GLY A 476 23.93 10.28 -6.57
C GLY A 476 23.90 11.68 -5.94
N ALA A 477 22.80 12.08 -5.31
CA ALA A 477 22.68 13.33 -4.58
C ALA A 477 22.65 13.08 -3.06
N THR A 478 23.12 14.07 -2.29
CA THR A 478 23.08 14.05 -0.83
C THR A 478 22.45 15.33 -0.31
N LEU A 479 21.39 15.19 0.48
CA LEU A 479 20.79 16.25 1.26
C LEU A 479 21.31 16.20 2.69
N THR A 480 21.77 17.34 3.21
CA THR A 480 22.01 17.56 4.64
C THR A 480 21.07 18.66 5.15
N CYS A 481 20.38 18.42 6.25
CA CYS A 481 19.40 19.34 6.85
C CYS A 481 19.31 19.14 8.37
N GLY A 482 18.40 19.87 9.03
CA GLY A 482 18.03 19.60 10.43
C GLY A 482 17.50 18.17 10.62
N LYS A 483 17.52 17.66 11.86
CA LYS A 483 17.01 16.33 12.24
C LYS A 483 15.47 16.30 12.31
N HIS A 484 14.84 16.68 11.22
CA HIS A 484 13.40 16.69 11.01
C HIS A 484 13.07 15.95 9.73
N PRO A 485 11.81 15.52 9.54
CA PRO A 485 11.42 14.82 8.32
C PRO A 485 11.71 15.63 7.05
N ALA A 486 12.50 15.01 6.18
CA ALA A 486 12.83 15.50 4.87
C ALA A 486 12.71 14.37 3.85
N TRP A 487 12.47 14.72 2.61
CA TRP A 487 12.55 13.78 1.49
C TRP A 487 13.43 14.36 0.39
N LEU A 488 14.15 13.47 -0.29
CA LEU A 488 14.95 13.78 -1.47
C LEU A 488 14.49 12.86 -2.59
N TYR A 489 14.06 13.45 -3.69
CA TYR A 489 13.93 12.81 -5.00
C TYR A 489 15.14 13.22 -5.84
N ALA A 490 15.80 12.25 -6.47
CA ALA A 490 16.99 12.47 -7.27
C ALA A 490 16.97 11.56 -8.50
N ASP A 491 16.93 12.19 -9.67
CA ASP A 491 16.97 11.51 -10.95
C ASP A 491 17.90 12.24 -11.91
N SER A 492 19.08 11.65 -12.12
CA SER A 492 20.10 12.18 -13.02
C SER A 492 19.67 12.12 -14.49
N ASP A 493 18.87 11.12 -14.88
CA ASP A 493 18.43 10.97 -16.27
C ASP A 493 17.43 12.07 -16.66
N LEU A 494 16.63 12.50 -15.68
CA LEU A 494 15.69 13.63 -15.84
C LEU A 494 16.33 15.00 -15.59
N GLU A 495 17.57 15.04 -15.06
CA GLU A 495 18.19 16.24 -14.52
C GLU A 495 17.27 16.95 -13.51
N LEU A 496 16.71 16.17 -12.58
CA LEU A 496 15.70 16.62 -11.63
C LEU A 496 16.03 16.16 -10.20
N TYR A 497 16.21 17.13 -9.31
CA TYR A 497 16.41 16.90 -7.89
C TYR A 497 15.41 17.75 -7.10
N ALA A 498 14.61 17.13 -6.26
CA ALA A 498 13.59 17.81 -5.46
C ALA A 498 13.71 17.42 -4.01
N VAL A 499 13.64 18.40 -3.14
CA VAL A 499 13.70 18.27 -1.69
C VAL A 499 12.41 18.85 -1.12
N GLY A 500 11.84 18.17 -0.14
CA GLY A 500 10.88 18.79 0.77
C GLY A 500 11.33 18.62 2.20
N TYR A 501 11.06 19.64 2.99
CA TYR A 501 11.44 19.72 4.39
C TYR A 501 10.26 20.24 5.19
N LEU A 502 9.97 19.57 6.30
CA LEU A 502 8.86 19.87 7.20
C LEU A 502 9.37 19.77 8.64
N GLY A 503 9.88 20.89 9.17
CA GLY A 503 10.53 20.91 10.47
C GLY A 503 10.67 22.30 11.08
N GLU A 504 11.57 22.40 12.05
CA GLU A 504 12.04 23.69 12.57
C GLU A 504 13.03 24.33 11.60
N THR A 505 13.20 25.65 11.68
CA THR A 505 14.13 26.39 10.81
C THR A 505 15.55 25.84 10.92
N ALA A 506 16.09 25.35 9.80
CA ALA A 506 17.45 24.82 9.72
C ALA A 506 18.11 25.17 8.38
N PRO A 507 19.45 25.21 8.28
CA PRO A 507 20.13 25.26 7.00
C PRO A 507 19.91 23.95 6.21
N LEU A 508 19.88 24.04 4.88
CA LEU A 508 19.90 22.88 3.98
C LEU A 508 21.06 22.97 3.00
N SER A 509 21.69 21.83 2.72
CA SER A 509 22.70 21.68 1.69
C SER A 509 22.32 20.50 0.80
N LEU A 510 22.07 20.77 -0.48
CA LEU A 510 21.82 19.75 -1.50
C LEU A 510 23.08 19.63 -2.38
N ASN A 511 23.84 18.56 -2.17
CA ASN A 511 25.00 18.21 -2.98
C ASN A 511 24.54 17.42 -4.20
N LEU A 512 24.77 17.99 -5.37
CA LEU A 512 24.49 17.40 -6.68
C LEU A 512 25.80 16.97 -7.35
N PRO A 513 25.76 16.12 -8.39
CA PRO A 513 26.96 15.72 -9.13
C PRO A 513 27.75 16.89 -9.74
N ASN A 514 27.08 18.02 -10.01
CA ASN A 514 27.64 19.21 -10.67
C ASN A 514 27.70 20.45 -9.76
N GLY A 515 27.57 20.27 -8.44
CA GLY A 515 27.79 21.32 -7.44
C GLY A 515 26.80 21.29 -6.28
N THR A 516 26.88 22.26 -5.38
CA THR A 516 26.10 22.30 -4.14
C THR A 516 25.19 23.51 -4.03
N ILE A 517 23.90 23.29 -3.83
CA ILE A 517 22.95 24.33 -3.44
C ILE A 517 22.93 24.44 -1.91
N ARG A 518 23.20 25.64 -1.39
CA ARG A 518 23.05 25.93 0.05
C ARG A 518 21.91 26.89 0.27
N VAL A 519 21.03 26.54 1.20
CA VAL A 519 19.95 27.36 1.73
C VAL A 519 20.30 27.70 3.18
N GLU A 520 20.38 28.99 3.51
CA GLU A 520 20.85 29.43 4.83
C GLU A 520 19.90 29.03 5.96
N ALA A 521 18.59 29.11 5.71
CA ALA A 521 17.54 28.75 6.65
C ALA A 521 16.23 28.44 5.91
N MET A 522 15.62 27.30 6.23
CA MET A 522 14.27 26.94 5.81
C MET A 522 13.59 26.11 6.91
N SER A 523 12.31 26.37 7.17
CA SER A 523 11.49 25.65 8.16
C SER A 523 10.51 24.67 7.52
N ALA A 524 9.73 25.13 6.53
CA ALA A 524 8.84 24.25 5.76
C ALA A 524 8.77 24.70 4.30
N GLY A 525 8.90 23.75 3.37
CA GLY A 525 8.89 24.08 1.96
C GLY A 525 9.51 23.03 1.05
N THR A 526 9.74 23.45 -0.20
CA THR A 526 10.41 22.65 -1.22
C THR A 526 11.55 23.42 -1.88
N LEU A 527 12.61 22.68 -2.24
CA LEU A 527 13.73 23.12 -3.07
C LEU A 527 13.79 22.20 -4.28
N VAL A 528 13.75 22.75 -5.48
CA VAL A 528 13.78 21.98 -6.73
C VAL A 528 14.90 22.51 -7.60
N TRP A 529 15.78 21.60 -8.03
CA TRP A 529 16.71 21.81 -9.13
C TRP A 529 16.19 21.03 -10.35
N ASN A 530 15.94 21.72 -11.45
CA ASN A 530 15.43 21.11 -12.67
C ASN A 530 16.16 21.72 -13.87
N ARG A 531 17.04 20.94 -14.51
CA ARG A 531 17.82 21.34 -15.70
C ARG A 531 18.49 22.71 -15.53
N GLY A 532 19.20 22.89 -14.42
CA GLY A 532 19.92 24.12 -14.09
C GLY A 532 19.10 25.25 -13.47
N LYS A 533 17.77 25.12 -13.38
CA LYS A 533 16.91 26.10 -12.70
C LYS A 533 16.67 25.69 -11.25
N VAL A 534 16.82 26.64 -10.34
CA VAL A 534 16.55 26.45 -8.90
C VAL A 534 15.27 27.19 -8.53
N GLU A 535 14.33 26.47 -7.94
CA GLU A 535 13.08 27.01 -7.41
C GLU A 535 12.99 26.67 -5.92
N ILE A 536 12.70 27.67 -5.09
CA ILE A 536 12.51 27.49 -3.64
C ILE A 536 11.15 28.09 -3.27
N GLU A 537 10.31 27.27 -2.66
CA GLU A 537 9.06 27.70 -2.06
C GLU A 537 9.10 27.38 -0.57
N SER A 538 9.08 28.42 0.28
CA SER A 538 9.18 28.29 1.73
C SER A 538 8.17 29.18 2.45
N ILE A 539 7.82 28.78 3.68
CA ILE A 539 7.12 29.63 4.65
C ILE A 539 7.97 30.83 5.07
N ASP A 540 9.29 30.70 5.07
CA ASP A 540 10.22 31.77 5.41
C ASP A 540 10.29 32.79 4.24
N PRO A 541 10.06 34.08 4.49
CA PRO A 541 10.17 35.09 3.44
C PRO A 541 11.64 35.37 3.09
N GLY A 542 11.94 35.45 1.79
CA GLY A 542 13.26 35.91 1.31
C GLY A 542 14.41 34.93 1.54
N VAL A 543 14.15 33.62 1.51
CA VAL A 543 15.16 32.56 1.65
C VAL A 543 16.39 32.85 0.79
N GLN A 544 17.53 33.01 1.46
CA GLN A 544 18.82 33.20 0.81
C GLN A 544 19.41 31.85 0.42
N TRP A 545 19.88 31.75 -0.83
CA TRP A 545 20.54 30.56 -1.32
C TRP A 545 21.67 30.90 -2.28
N LYS A 546 22.62 29.98 -2.43
CA LYS A 546 23.70 30.09 -3.41
C LYS A 546 24.07 28.73 -3.99
N MET A 547 24.52 28.74 -5.24
CA MET A 547 25.15 27.60 -5.88
C MET A 547 26.68 27.70 -5.69
N ILE A 548 27.30 26.63 -5.22
CA ILE A 548 28.76 26.49 -5.10
C ILE A 548 29.21 25.42 -6.09
N GLN A 549 29.90 25.84 -7.16
CA GLN A 549 30.44 24.94 -8.18
C GLN A 549 31.57 24.08 -7.65
#